data_AF-A0A966CF03-F1
#
_entry.id   AF-A0A966CF03-F1
#
_cell.length_a   1.000
_cell.length_b   1.000
_cell.length_c   1.000
_cell.angle_alpha   90.00
_cell.angle_beta   90.00
_cell.angle_gamma   90.00
#
_symmetry.space_group_name_H-M   'P 1'
#
loop_
_entity.id
_entity.type
_entity.pdbx_description
1 polymer ?
#
loop_
_entity_poly.entity_id
_entity_poly.type
_entity_poly.pdbx_seq_one_letter_code
_entity_poly.pdbx_strand_id
1 'polypeptide(L)'
;MFTTVLSKNAQNALAILGESGVLPKKTYLAGGSALALQYGHRISIDFDFFTPLHFKEKKIAKQLATIGSFEINRIEADTILGEFNKIKFSLFTYSYSLVKEPIIVTAKRNVIPMKMGIQSIIT
;
A
#
# COMPACT_ATOMS: atom_id res chain seq x y z
N MET A 1 -0.43 14.68 -8.82
CA MET A 1 -0.02 13.26 -8.76
C MET A 1 0.34 12.83 -10.16
N PHE A 2 1.52 12.22 -10.34
CA PHE A 2 1.90 11.63 -11.61
C PHE A 2 1.34 10.21 -11.67
N THR A 3 0.04 10.06 -11.94
CA THR A 3 -0.62 8.74 -11.99
C THR A 3 -0.11 7.86 -13.12
N THR A 4 0.52 8.47 -14.13
CA THR A 4 1.22 7.80 -15.25
C THR A 4 2.39 6.93 -14.80
N VAL A 5 2.83 7.07 -13.54
CA VAL A 5 3.87 6.27 -12.88
C VAL A 5 3.41 4.86 -12.53
N LEU A 6 2.10 4.67 -12.33
CA LEU A 6 1.51 3.36 -12.09
C LEU A 6 0.94 2.83 -13.39
N SER A 7 1.18 1.54 -13.68
CA SER A 7 0.48 0.85 -14.75
C SER A 7 -1.05 0.92 -14.52
N LYS A 8 -1.84 0.82 -15.59
CA LYS A 8 -3.30 0.84 -15.46
C LYS A 8 -3.83 -0.29 -14.56
N ASN A 9 -3.15 -1.44 -14.57
CA ASN A 9 -3.44 -2.55 -13.67
C ASN A 9 -3.16 -2.20 -12.21
N ALA A 10 -2.02 -1.55 -11.92
CA ALA A 10 -1.71 -1.09 -10.57
C ALA A 10 -2.73 -0.05 -10.09
N GLN A 11 -3.13 0.90 -10.93
CA GLN A 11 -4.16 1.88 -10.56
C GLN A 11 -5.49 1.20 -10.20
N ASN A 12 -5.93 0.21 -10.99
CA ASN A 12 -7.15 -0.53 -10.72
C ASN A 12 -7.04 -1.39 -9.44
N ALA A 13 -5.92 -2.08 -9.25
CA ALA A 13 -5.67 -2.89 -8.05
C ALA A 13 -5.69 -2.02 -6.78
N LEU A 14 -5.08 -0.84 -6.86
CA LEU A 14 -5.07 0.12 -5.76
C LEU A 14 -6.46 0.68 -5.45
N ALA A 15 -7.28 0.95 -6.48
CA ALA A 15 -8.67 1.37 -6.31
C ALA A 15 -9.49 0.30 -5.59
N ILE A 16 -9.38 -0.97 -6.01
CA ILE A 16 -10.05 -2.10 -5.35
C ILE A 16 -9.63 -2.19 -3.87
N LEU A 17 -8.32 -2.11 -3.58
CA LEU A 17 -7.82 -2.15 -2.21
C LEU A 17 -8.36 -0.99 -1.37
N GLY A 18 -8.40 0.23 -1.93
CA GLY A 18 -8.91 1.43 -1.27
C GLY A 18 -10.40 1.37 -0.95
N GLU A 19 -11.22 0.85 -1.88
CA GLU A 19 -12.67 0.73 -1.72
C GLU A 19 -13.07 -0.44 -0.81
N SER A 20 -12.25 -1.50 -0.76
CA SER A 20 -12.57 -2.74 -0.03
C SER A 20 -12.57 -2.62 1.49
N GLY A 21 -11.82 -1.67 2.06
CA GLY A 21 -11.62 -1.56 3.50
C GLY A 21 -10.93 -2.77 4.16
N VAL A 22 -10.26 -3.62 3.37
CA VAL A 22 -9.59 -4.84 3.88
C VAL A 22 -8.32 -4.52 4.67
N LEU A 23 -7.63 -3.44 4.32
CA LEU A 23 -6.40 -3.04 5.00
C LEU A 23 -6.68 -2.54 6.42
N PRO A 24 -5.74 -2.74 7.37
CA PRO A 24 -5.85 -2.19 8.71
C PRO A 24 -6.08 -0.68 8.70
N LYS A 25 -6.73 -0.16 9.74
CA LYS A 25 -6.82 1.30 9.93
C LYS A 25 -5.43 1.91 10.01
N LYS A 26 -5.29 3.17 9.60
CA LYS A 26 -4.02 3.91 9.57
C LYS A 26 -2.94 3.29 8.67
N THR A 27 -3.31 2.41 7.75
CA THR A 27 -2.39 1.93 6.71
C THR A 27 -2.01 3.07 5.77
N TYR A 28 -0.73 3.15 5.43
CA TYR A 28 -0.17 4.14 4.50
C TYR A 28 0.78 3.44 3.51
N LEU A 29 0.89 4.02 2.31
CA LEU A 29 1.88 3.58 1.34
C LEU A 29 3.20 4.30 1.63
N ALA A 30 4.31 3.58 1.62
CA ALA A 30 5.63 4.17 1.77
C ALA A 30 6.60 3.64 0.70
N GLY A 31 7.88 3.94 0.90
CA GLY A 31 8.96 3.45 0.04
C GLY A 31 9.00 4.11 -1.35
N GLY A 32 9.58 3.37 -2.30
CA GLY A 32 9.83 3.86 -3.65
C GLY A 32 8.56 4.21 -4.42
N SER A 33 7.46 3.51 -4.16
CA SER A 33 6.16 3.76 -4.79
C SER A 33 5.52 5.06 -4.30
N ALA A 34 5.68 5.37 -3.00
CA ALA A 34 5.23 6.64 -2.48
C ALA A 34 6.03 7.82 -3.11
N LEU A 35 7.36 7.71 -3.14
CA LEU A 35 8.19 8.75 -3.72
C LEU A 35 7.91 8.96 -5.22
N ALA A 36 7.73 7.86 -5.95
CA ALA A 36 7.43 7.88 -7.37
C ALA A 36 6.08 8.54 -7.68
N LEU A 37 5.04 8.28 -6.88
CA LEU A 37 3.73 8.94 -7.01
C LEU A 37 3.77 10.44 -6.69
N GLN A 38 4.65 10.85 -5.78
CA GLN A 38 4.81 12.25 -5.38
C GLN A 38 5.59 13.06 -6.42
N TYR A 39 6.70 12.52 -6.94
CA TYR A 39 7.65 13.25 -7.79
C TYR A 39 7.65 12.86 -9.28
N GLY A 40 6.99 11.76 -9.67
CA GLY A 40 6.94 11.34 -11.07
C GLY A 40 8.25 10.76 -11.61
N HIS A 41 9.24 10.51 -10.76
CA HIS A 41 10.63 10.29 -11.17
C HIS A 41 10.91 8.91 -11.80
N ARG A 42 10.07 7.91 -11.57
CA ARG A 42 10.19 6.58 -12.18
C ARG A 42 8.86 5.85 -12.15
N ILE A 43 8.71 4.81 -12.97
CA ILE A 43 7.58 3.86 -12.89
C ILE A 43 7.74 3.03 -11.60
N SER A 44 6.67 2.87 -10.82
CA SER A 44 6.66 1.97 -9.65
C SER A 44 5.62 0.89 -9.84
N ILE A 45 5.99 -0.35 -9.54
CA ILE A 45 5.20 -1.55 -9.88
C ILE A 45 4.86 -2.37 -8.62
N ASP A 46 5.21 -1.89 -7.44
CA ASP A 46 5.08 -2.63 -6.18
C ASP A 46 4.29 -1.79 -5.16
N PHE A 47 3.52 -2.44 -4.28
CA PHE A 47 2.81 -1.77 -3.19
C PHE A 47 3.41 -2.15 -1.84
N ASP A 48 4.03 -1.17 -1.19
CA ASP A 48 4.57 -1.32 0.15
C ASP A 48 3.69 -0.59 1.18
N PHE A 49 2.84 -1.35 1.84
CA PHE A 49 1.94 -0.87 2.87
C PHE A 49 2.53 -1.05 4.26
N PHE A 50 2.31 -0.03 5.09
CA PHE A 50 2.75 -0.01 6.48
C PHE A 50 1.60 0.42 7.37
N THR A 51 1.52 -0.14 8.57
CA THR A 51 0.53 0.25 9.58
C THR A 51 1.15 0.21 10.97
N PRO A 52 0.80 1.12 11.90
CA PRO A 52 1.24 1.01 13.28
C PRO A 52 0.45 -0.02 14.09
N LEU A 53 -0.55 -0.68 13.48
CA LEU A 53 -1.46 -1.59 14.16
C LEU A 53 -1.12 -3.04 13.80
N HIS A 54 -1.03 -3.90 14.81
CA HIS A 54 -1.03 -5.34 14.61
C HIS A 54 -2.29 -5.81 13.89
N PHE A 55 -2.16 -6.85 13.08
CA PHE A 55 -3.26 -7.38 12.28
C PHE A 55 -3.28 -8.90 12.23
N LYS A 56 -4.44 -9.48 11.87
CA LYS A 56 -4.59 -10.94 11.70
C LYS A 56 -4.27 -11.30 10.26
N GLU A 57 -3.06 -11.77 10.01
CA GLU A 57 -2.48 -11.93 8.68
C GLU A 57 -3.28 -12.90 7.82
N LYS A 58 -3.63 -14.06 8.38
CA LYS A 58 -4.47 -15.05 7.70
C LYS A 58 -5.87 -14.52 7.37
N LYS A 59 -6.43 -13.64 8.21
CA LYS A 59 -7.74 -13.02 7.95
C LYS A 59 -7.63 -12.04 6.79
N ILE A 60 -6.63 -11.17 6.81
CA ILE A 60 -6.41 -10.20 5.72
C ILE A 60 -6.11 -10.92 4.41
N ALA A 61 -5.21 -11.90 4.40
CA ALA A 61 -4.89 -12.67 3.21
C ALA A 61 -6.15 -13.34 2.60
N LYS A 62 -7.01 -13.90 3.44
CA LYS A 62 -8.31 -14.45 3.00
C LYS A 62 -9.22 -13.36 2.41
N GLN A 63 -9.30 -12.19 3.04
CA GLN A 63 -10.11 -11.07 2.52
C GLN A 63 -9.55 -10.51 1.20
N LEU A 64 -8.23 -10.43 1.05
CA LEU A 64 -7.57 -10.04 -0.21
C LEU A 64 -7.96 -11.00 -1.33
N ALA A 65 -7.96 -12.31 -1.06
CA ALA A 65 -8.40 -13.32 -2.02
C ALA A 65 -9.91 -13.25 -2.37
N THR A 66 -10.74 -12.56 -1.58
CA THR A 66 -12.17 -12.35 -1.90
C THR A 66 -12.44 -11.15 -2.80
N ILE A 67 -11.54 -10.16 -2.80
CA ILE A 67 -11.70 -8.91 -3.56
C ILE A 67 -10.87 -8.89 -4.85
N GLY A 68 -9.98 -9.86 -5.02
CA GLY A 68 -9.12 -9.99 -6.19
C GLY A 68 -8.31 -11.28 -6.16
N SER A 69 -7.45 -11.46 -7.15
CA SER A 69 -6.48 -12.56 -7.17
C SER A 69 -5.35 -12.22 -6.21
N PHE A 70 -5.21 -12.98 -5.12
CA PHE A 70 -4.12 -12.81 -4.17
C PHE A 70 -3.31 -14.10 -4.04
N GLU A 71 -2.06 -14.04 -4.45
CA GLU A 71 -1.09 -15.12 -4.33
C GLU A 71 -0.17 -14.83 -3.14
N ILE A 72 -0.18 -15.73 -2.15
CA ILE A 72 0.62 -15.56 -0.93
C ILE A 72 2.05 -16.06 -1.20
N ASN A 73 3.03 -15.18 -0.99
CA ASN A 73 4.44 -15.56 -1.02
C ASN A 73 4.95 -15.89 0.38
N ARG A 74 4.59 -15.07 1.38
CA ARG A 74 5.01 -15.27 2.78
C ARG A 74 4.00 -14.65 3.74
N ILE A 75 3.69 -15.36 4.81
CA ILE A 75 2.93 -14.84 5.95
C ILE A 75 3.72 -15.13 7.21
N GLU A 76 4.02 -14.08 7.95
CA GLU A 76 4.67 -14.14 9.27
C GLU A 76 3.93 -13.22 10.22
N ALA A 77 4.34 -13.22 11.49
CA ALA A 77 3.82 -12.26 12.45
C ALA A 77 4.01 -10.84 11.91
N ASP A 78 2.91 -10.08 11.82
CA ASP A 78 2.87 -8.70 11.38
C ASP A 78 3.38 -8.44 9.95
N THR A 79 3.43 -9.48 9.12
CA THR A 79 3.96 -9.39 7.76
C THR A 79 3.14 -10.25 6.79
N ILE A 80 2.69 -9.64 5.69
CA ILE A 80 2.12 -10.33 4.54
C ILE A 80 2.88 -9.90 3.30
N LEU A 81 3.43 -10.87 2.57
CA LEU A 81 4.01 -10.68 1.25
C LEU A 81 3.27 -11.54 0.24
N GLY A 82 3.02 -10.99 -0.93
CA GLY A 82 2.34 -11.69 -2.00
C GLY A 82 2.22 -10.87 -3.26
N GLU A 83 1.33 -11.29 -4.13
CA GLU A 83 0.94 -10.55 -5.32
C GLU A 83 -0.57 -10.38 -5.32
N PHE A 84 -1.02 -9.13 -5.46
CA PHE A 84 -2.42 -8.80 -5.61
C PHE A 84 -2.67 -8.34 -7.05
N ASN A 85 -3.48 -9.08 -7.81
CA ASN A 85 -3.76 -8.84 -9.22
C ASN A 85 -2.48 -8.64 -10.07
N LYS A 86 -1.48 -9.49 -9.84
CA LYS A 86 -0.15 -9.47 -10.50
C LYS A 86 0.73 -8.25 -10.16
N ILE A 87 0.40 -7.56 -9.08
CA ILE A 87 1.18 -6.44 -8.54
C ILE A 87 1.76 -6.90 -7.22
N LYS A 88 3.07 -6.71 -7.02
CA LYS A 88 3.72 -7.07 -5.75
C LYS A 88 3.06 -6.31 -4.62
N PHE A 89 2.72 -7.02 -3.56
CA PHE A 89 2.03 -6.52 -2.40
C PHE A 89 2.81 -6.89 -1.15
N SER A 90 3.07 -5.90 -0.31
CA SER A 90 3.62 -6.10 1.01
C SER A 90 2.82 -5.30 2.04
N LEU A 91 2.57 -5.89 3.20
CA LEU A 91 1.96 -5.25 4.36
C LEU A 91 2.79 -5.57 5.59
N PHE A 92 3.25 -4.53 6.27
CA PHE A 92 4.09 -4.62 7.46
C PHE A 92 3.51 -3.82 8.62
N THR A 93 3.74 -4.29 9.85
CA THR A 93 3.59 -3.46 11.04
C THR A 93 4.84 -2.59 11.25
N TYR A 94 4.64 -1.30 11.49
CA TYR A 94 5.70 -0.34 11.79
C TYR A 94 5.29 0.53 12.97
N SER A 95 5.80 0.19 14.14
CA SER A 95 5.39 0.76 15.43
C SER A 95 5.97 2.14 15.72
N TYR A 96 6.94 2.61 14.92
CA TYR A 96 7.59 3.89 15.13
C TYR A 96 6.70 5.04 14.67
N SER A 97 6.77 6.16 15.39
CA SER A 97 6.08 7.38 15.02
C SER A 97 6.65 7.95 13.72
N LEU A 98 5.77 8.44 12.87
CA LEU A 98 6.17 9.10 11.63
C LEU A 98 6.79 10.46 11.92
N VAL A 99 7.85 10.79 11.18
CA VAL A 99 8.55 12.08 11.26
C VAL A 99 7.64 13.23 10.83
N LYS A 100 6.74 12.97 9.89
CA LYS A 100 5.73 13.91 9.41
C LYS A 100 4.42 13.19 9.14
N GLU A 101 3.31 13.91 9.30
CA GLU A 101 2.01 13.38 8.93
C GLU A 101 1.99 12.94 7.47
N PRO A 102 1.39 11.77 7.17
CA PRO A 102 1.29 11.33 5.81
C PRO A 102 0.44 12.28 4.97
N ILE A 103 0.92 12.58 3.77
CA ILE A 103 0.18 13.41 2.82
C ILE A 103 -1.02 12.60 2.32
N ILE A 104 -2.23 13.15 2.41
CA ILE A 104 -3.43 12.54 1.81
C ILE A 104 -3.42 12.86 0.32
N VAL A 105 -3.26 11.83 -0.51
CA VAL A 105 -3.31 11.95 -1.97
C VAL A 105 -4.64 11.40 -2.45
N THR A 106 -5.44 12.24 -3.10
CA THR A 106 -6.72 11.86 -3.74
C THR A 106 -6.58 11.91 -5.25
N ALA A 107 -6.79 10.79 -5.94
CA ALA A 107 -6.83 10.77 -7.40
C ALA A 107 -8.16 11.35 -7.93
N LYS A 108 -8.11 12.15 -9.01
CA LYS A 108 -9.26 12.89 -9.60
C LYS A 108 -10.39 12.01 -10.17
N ARG A 109 -10.34 10.68 -10.06
CA ARG A 109 -11.45 9.75 -10.32
C ARG A 109 -11.40 8.66 -9.25
N ASN A 110 -12.42 8.60 -8.42
CA ASN A 110 -12.65 7.64 -7.33
C ASN A 110 -11.59 7.58 -6.22
N VAL A 111 -11.89 8.38 -5.19
CA VAL A 111 -11.67 8.20 -3.74
C VAL A 111 -10.66 7.12 -3.33
N ILE A 112 -9.42 7.54 -3.08
CA ILE A 112 -8.54 6.84 -2.14
C ILE A 112 -7.89 7.92 -1.28
N PRO A 113 -8.07 7.94 0.05
CA PRO A 113 -7.20 8.71 0.93
C PRO A 113 -5.90 7.93 1.12
N MET A 114 -4.95 8.08 0.20
CA MET A 114 -3.63 7.50 0.40
C MET A 114 -2.84 8.41 1.32
N LYS A 115 -2.58 7.96 2.54
CA LYS A 115 -1.59 8.56 3.41
C LYS A 115 -0.20 8.15 2.88
N MET A 116 0.66 9.13 2.60
CA MET A 116 2.02 8.92 2.08
C MET A 116 3.03 9.36 3.13
N GLY A 117 3.66 8.40 3.81
CA GLY A 117 4.62 8.68 4.87
C GLY A 117 6.03 8.92 4.30
N ILE A 118 6.66 10.03 4.68
CA ILE A 118 8.09 10.27 4.41
C ILE A 118 8.88 9.72 5.62
N GLN A 119 9.72 8.72 5.39
CA GLN A 119 10.74 8.30 6.37
C GLN A 119 11.97 9.21 6.20
N SER A 120 12.47 9.79 7.29
CA SER A 120 13.87 10.25 7.31
C SER A 120 14.75 9.01 7.36
N ILE A 121 15.49 8.75 6.29
CA ILE A 121 16.75 8.01 6.43
C ILE A 121 17.71 9.02 7.06
N ILE A 122 18.29 8.68 8.22
CA ILE A 122 19.37 9.37 8.95
C ILE A 122 18.91 10.42 9.98
N THR A 123 19.11 10.10 11.26
CA THR A 123 20.04 10.82 12.15
C THR A 123 20.65 9.80 13.10
#